data_AF-A0A1H0WYL0-F1
#
_entry.id   AF-A0A1H0WYL0-F1
#
_cell.length_a   1.000
_cell.length_b   1.000
_cell.length_c   1.000
_cell.angle_alpha   90.00
_cell.angle_beta   90.00
_cell.angle_gamma   90.00
#
_symmetry.space_group_name_H-M   'P 1'
#
loop_
_entity.id
_entity.type
_entity.pdbx_description
1 polymer ?
#
loop_
_entity_poly.entity_id
_entity_poly.type
_entity_poly.pdbx_seq_one_letter_code
_entity_poly.pdbx_strand_id
1 'polypeptide(L)'
;MTTTIAVTDDTSDVRTRLEDFVSSGARGLVITDPVDLTLPDRTSVDTVRLLRDAVGHGLRIDWRASPVDGLSVTDFTHLPPPANLDELSFLPDSDAESWLDLYSYGQLFYRVGPGFVSIKDVRPTVPAARMTLEEEEARIFLELAEGGGETGNSESLRSELVEYGLGIAAEGGFLVLPYRIRQWPIPFSAI
;
A
#
# COMPACT_ATOMS: atom_id res chain seq x y z
N MET A 1 9.18 0.75 26.06
CA MET A 1 7.84 0.22 25.73
C MET A 1 7.45 0.82 24.40
N THR A 2 7.29 0.00 23.37
CA THR A 2 6.92 0.46 22.02
C THR A 2 5.40 0.42 21.92
N THR A 3 4.76 1.55 21.64
CA THR A 3 3.30 1.62 21.48
C THR A 3 2.90 1.06 20.12
N THR A 4 1.97 0.10 20.14
CA THR A 4 1.46 -0.61 18.96
C THR A 4 -0.05 -0.47 18.90
N ILE A 5 -0.58 -0.25 17.69
CA ILE A 5 -2.02 -0.18 17.42
C ILE A 5 -2.48 -1.60 17.04
N ALA A 6 -3.51 -2.14 17.69
CA ALA A 6 -4.14 -3.41 17.30
C ALA A 6 -5.48 -3.13 16.62
N VAL A 7 -5.76 -3.77 15.48
CA VAL A 7 -6.94 -3.50 14.66
C VAL A 7 -7.63 -4.81 14.30
N THR A 8 -8.93 -4.90 14.61
CA THR A 8 -9.75 -6.10 14.38
C THR A 8 -10.85 -5.91 13.32
N ASP A 9 -11.48 -4.72 13.21
CA ASP A 9 -12.60 -4.52 12.26
C ASP A 9 -12.73 -3.10 11.70
N ASP A 10 -12.48 -2.06 12.51
CA ASP A 10 -12.65 -0.66 12.08
C ASP A 10 -11.35 -0.06 11.53
N THR A 11 -10.90 -0.58 10.38
CA THR A 11 -9.67 -0.12 9.73
C THR A 11 -9.80 1.32 9.22
N SER A 12 -11.00 1.76 8.84
CA SER A 12 -11.26 3.11 8.34
C SER A 12 -11.14 4.18 9.44
N ASP A 13 -11.62 3.95 10.67
CA ASP A 13 -11.41 4.87 11.80
C ASP A 13 -9.93 4.96 12.17
N VAL A 14 -9.26 3.81 12.28
CA VAL A 14 -7.83 3.75 12.61
C VAL A 14 -7.00 4.49 11.58
N ARG A 15 -7.31 4.32 10.29
CA ARG A 15 -6.64 5.01 9.19
C ARG A 15 -6.79 6.53 9.29
N THR A 16 -7.99 7.02 9.57
CA THR A 16 -8.28 8.46 9.72
C THR A 16 -7.49 9.08 10.87
N ARG A 17 -7.19 8.30 11.91
CA ARG A 17 -6.48 8.73 13.13
C ARG A 17 -5.00 8.34 13.15
N LEU A 18 -4.49 7.77 12.06
CA LEU A 18 -3.14 7.21 12.01
C LEU A 18 -2.06 8.26 12.31
N GLU A 19 -2.24 9.49 11.81
CA GLU A 19 -1.34 10.60 12.07
C GLU A 19 -1.29 11.00 13.55
N ASP A 20 -2.43 10.98 14.24
CA ASP A 20 -2.51 11.25 15.68
C ASP A 20 -1.78 10.16 16.47
N PHE A 21 -1.98 8.89 16.12
CA PHE A 21 -1.28 7.79 16.77
C PHE A 21 0.24 7.88 16.58
N VAL A 22 0.70 8.14 15.35
CA VAL A 22 2.13 8.31 15.03
C VAL A 22 2.73 9.47 15.83
N SER A 23 2.02 10.60 15.87
CA SER A 23 2.41 11.81 16.62
C SER A 23 2.44 11.58 18.13
N SER A 24 1.55 10.74 18.66
CA SER A 24 1.51 10.33 20.08
C SER A 24 2.59 9.30 20.46
N GLY A 25 3.34 8.78 19.49
CA GLY A 25 4.47 7.88 19.72
C GLY A 25 4.25 6.42 19.29
N ALA A 26 3.17 6.09 18.57
CA ALA A 26 3.01 4.77 17.98
C ALA A 26 4.14 4.45 17.00
N ARG A 27 4.66 3.22 17.07
CA ARG A 27 5.76 2.76 16.21
C ARG A 27 5.46 1.43 15.52
N GLY A 28 4.31 0.83 15.81
CA GLY A 28 3.85 -0.34 15.09
C GLY A 28 2.35 -0.42 14.93
N LEU A 29 1.94 -1.23 13.97
CA LEU A 29 0.58 -1.61 13.65
C LEU A 29 0.51 -3.14 13.63
N VAL A 30 -0.48 -3.69 14.32
CA VAL A 30 -0.83 -5.11 14.29
C VAL A 30 -2.23 -5.23 13.71
N ILE A 31 -2.37 -5.94 12.60
CA ILE A 31 -3.67 -6.34 12.07
C ILE A 31 -3.91 -7.78 12.53
N THR A 32 -4.93 -7.98 13.36
CA THR A 32 -5.20 -9.28 13.98
C THR A 32 -5.90 -10.23 13.02
N ASP A 33 -6.77 -9.68 12.19
CA ASP A 33 -7.59 -10.45 11.27
C ASP A 33 -6.84 -10.64 9.95
N PRO A 34 -6.84 -11.87 9.38
CA PRO A 34 -6.17 -12.13 8.11
C PRO A 34 -6.70 -11.23 7.00
N VAL A 35 -5.77 -10.64 6.25
CA VAL A 35 -6.05 -9.68 5.18
C VAL A 35 -6.23 -10.43 3.87
N ASP A 36 -7.42 -10.30 3.26
CA ASP A 36 -7.68 -10.83 1.92
C ASP A 36 -7.18 -9.88 0.84
N LEU A 37 -6.13 -10.29 0.13
CA LEU A 37 -5.50 -9.50 -0.93
C LEU A 37 -6.23 -9.62 -2.29
N THR A 38 -7.26 -10.45 -2.41
CA THR A 38 -8.15 -10.44 -3.58
C THR A 38 -9.16 -9.31 -3.55
N LEU A 39 -9.24 -8.59 -2.43
CA LEU A 39 -10.05 -7.39 -2.25
C LEU A 39 -11.55 -7.61 -2.58
N PRO A 40 -12.19 -8.66 -2.03
CA PRO A 40 -13.58 -9.00 -2.37
C PRO A 40 -14.60 -7.96 -1.90
N ASP A 41 -14.24 -7.12 -0.93
CA ASP A 41 -15.16 -6.16 -0.31
C ASP A 41 -14.46 -4.86 0.10
N ARG A 42 -15.26 -3.88 0.53
CA ARG A 42 -14.73 -2.58 0.94
C ARG A 42 -13.80 -2.66 2.15
N THR A 43 -14.04 -3.62 3.04
CA THR A 43 -13.25 -3.82 4.27
C THR A 43 -11.83 -4.26 3.93
N SER A 44 -11.68 -5.23 3.03
CA SER A 44 -10.37 -5.71 2.54
C SER A 44 -9.60 -4.60 1.82
N VAL A 45 -10.27 -3.80 0.97
CA VAL A 45 -9.67 -2.60 0.36
C VAL A 45 -9.19 -1.61 1.42
N ASP A 46 -10.03 -1.25 2.40
CA ASP A 46 -9.67 -0.30 3.45
C ASP A 46 -8.55 -0.82 4.36
N THR A 47 -8.49 -2.13 4.59
CA THR A 47 -7.43 -2.79 5.35
C THR A 47 -6.09 -2.69 4.62
N VAL A 48 -6.05 -2.96 3.31
CA VAL A 48 -4.83 -2.81 2.52
C VAL A 48 -4.42 -1.34 2.37
N ARG A 49 -5.38 -0.40 2.29
CA ARG A 49 -5.09 1.05 2.37
C ARG A 49 -4.45 1.42 3.71
N LEU A 50 -4.94 0.89 4.82
CA LEU A 50 -4.35 1.11 6.14
C LEU A 50 -2.91 0.57 6.21
N LEU A 51 -2.65 -0.64 5.69
CA LEU A 51 -1.30 -1.19 5.57
C LEU A 51 -0.39 -0.24 4.79
N ARG A 52 -0.80 0.14 3.59
CA ARG A 52 -0.09 1.08 2.72
C ARG A 52 0.23 2.40 3.44
N ASP A 53 -0.75 2.98 4.14
CA ASP A 53 -0.57 4.26 4.83
C ASP A 53 0.38 4.11 6.03
N ALA A 54 0.27 3.02 6.79
CA ALA A 54 1.19 2.68 7.88
C ALA A 54 2.64 2.51 7.39
N VAL A 55 2.85 1.89 6.23
CA VAL A 55 4.16 1.84 5.56
C VAL A 55 4.65 3.26 5.26
N GLY A 56 3.79 4.11 4.69
CA GLY A 56 4.13 5.51 4.40
C GLY A 56 4.54 6.33 5.64
N HIS A 57 4.05 5.95 6.82
CA HIS A 57 4.42 6.51 8.12
C HIS A 57 5.66 5.84 8.76
N GLY A 58 6.21 4.79 8.17
CA GLY A 58 7.38 4.07 8.69
C GLY A 58 7.07 3.22 9.94
N LEU A 59 5.82 2.79 10.12
CA LEU A 59 5.44 1.91 11.21
C LEU A 59 5.96 0.49 10.96
N ARG A 60 6.37 -0.22 12.02
CA ARG A 60 6.55 -1.67 11.97
C ARG A 60 5.19 -2.33 11.85
N ILE A 61 4.98 -3.13 10.82
CA ILE A 61 3.70 -3.78 10.57
C ILE A 61 3.82 -5.27 10.86
N ASP A 62 2.85 -5.80 11.60
CA ASP A 62 2.64 -7.23 11.81
C ASP A 62 1.23 -7.57 11.34
N TRP A 63 1.12 -8.45 10.36
CA TRP A 63 -0.15 -8.79 9.72
C TRP A 63 -0.06 -10.19 9.11
N ARG A 64 -1.21 -10.80 8.86
CA ARG A 64 -1.31 -12.11 8.18
C ARG A 64 -2.13 -11.94 6.92
N ALA A 65 -1.78 -12.67 5.86
CA ALA A 65 -2.60 -12.75 4.66
C ALA A 65 -3.56 -13.94 4.74
N SER A 66 -4.75 -13.80 4.16
CA SER A 66 -5.68 -14.91 3.94
C SER A 66 -5.13 -15.87 2.86
N PRO A 67 -5.35 -17.18 2.99
CA PRO A 67 -4.98 -18.13 1.96
C PRO A 67 -5.91 -17.96 0.75
N VAL A 68 -5.36 -17.55 -0.40
CA VAL A 68 -6.16 -17.40 -1.62
C VAL A 68 -5.42 -17.90 -2.85
N ASP A 69 -6.05 -18.81 -3.59
CA ASP A 69 -5.48 -19.40 -4.82
C ASP A 69 -5.38 -18.36 -5.95
N GLY A 70 -4.24 -18.32 -6.64
CA GLY A 70 -4.07 -17.57 -7.90
C GLY A 70 -3.81 -16.06 -7.76
N LEU A 71 -3.52 -15.57 -6.56
CA LEU A 71 -3.14 -14.17 -6.35
C LEU A 71 -1.75 -13.85 -6.95
N SER A 72 -1.68 -12.82 -7.80
CA SER A 72 -0.40 -12.24 -8.24
C SER A 72 0.21 -11.42 -7.10
N VAL A 73 1.07 -12.06 -6.32
CA VAL A 73 1.76 -11.44 -5.17
C VAL A 73 2.70 -10.29 -5.56
N THR A 74 3.17 -10.30 -6.81
CA THR A 74 4.05 -9.29 -7.39
C THR A 74 3.55 -7.87 -7.15
N ASP A 75 2.23 -7.65 -7.21
CA ASP A 75 1.63 -6.33 -7.04
C ASP A 75 1.81 -5.79 -5.63
N PHE A 76 1.88 -6.66 -4.63
CA PHE A 76 1.96 -6.31 -3.21
C PHE A 76 3.38 -6.39 -2.63
N THR A 77 4.40 -6.71 -3.44
CA THR A 77 5.81 -6.76 -3.02
C THR A 77 6.36 -5.45 -2.45
N HIS A 78 5.66 -4.33 -2.66
CA HIS A 78 5.98 -3.03 -2.06
C HIS A 78 5.47 -2.87 -0.61
N LEU A 79 4.63 -3.80 -0.13
CA LEU A 79 4.19 -3.91 1.26
C LEU A 79 5.07 -4.91 2.02
N PRO A 80 5.29 -4.72 3.34
CA PRO A 80 5.99 -5.68 4.16
C PRO A 80 5.35 -7.07 4.04
N PRO A 81 6.15 -8.14 3.95
CA PRO A 81 5.61 -9.49 3.82
C PRO A 81 4.75 -9.86 5.05
N PRO A 82 3.68 -10.66 4.86
CA PRO A 82 2.85 -11.14 5.97
C PRO A 82 3.63 -12.13 6.85
N ALA A 83 3.26 -12.20 8.13
CA ALA A 83 3.91 -13.07 9.12
C ALA A 83 3.69 -14.57 8.86
N ASN A 84 2.68 -14.93 8.07
CA ASN A 84 2.36 -16.31 7.69
C ASN A 84 2.73 -16.62 6.23
N LEU A 85 3.74 -15.95 5.67
CA LEU A 85 4.16 -16.14 4.28
C LEU A 85 4.43 -17.62 3.94
N ASP A 86 5.11 -18.36 4.82
CA ASP A 86 5.41 -19.79 4.66
C ASP A 86 4.16 -20.69 4.65
N GLU A 87 3.02 -20.18 5.15
CA GLU A 87 1.73 -20.89 5.17
C GLU A 87 0.89 -20.61 3.92
N LEU A 88 1.29 -19.66 3.06
CA LEU A 88 0.57 -19.30 1.85
C LEU A 88 0.85 -20.32 0.74
N SER A 89 0.18 -21.48 0.82
CA SER A 89 0.34 -22.65 -0.05
C SER A 89 0.07 -22.43 -1.55
N PHE A 90 -0.35 -21.24 -1.94
CA PHE A 90 -0.63 -20.84 -3.33
C PHE A 90 0.55 -20.11 -3.99
N LEU A 91 1.54 -19.70 -3.20
CA LEU A 91 2.81 -19.22 -3.74
C LEU A 91 3.69 -20.44 -4.03
N PRO A 92 4.21 -20.60 -5.26
CA PRO A 92 5.38 -21.44 -5.46
C PRO A 92 6.44 -21.11 -4.39
N ASP A 93 7.15 -22.09 -3.84
CA ASP A 93 8.18 -21.83 -2.80
C ASP A 93 9.18 -20.73 -3.25
N SER A 94 9.45 -20.63 -4.55
CA SER A 94 10.25 -19.57 -5.16
C SER A 94 9.68 -18.16 -4.98
N ASP A 95 8.36 -18.01 -4.94
CA ASP A 95 7.66 -16.73 -4.92
C ASP A 95 7.47 -16.22 -3.48
N ALA A 96 7.38 -17.12 -2.49
CA ALA A 96 7.40 -16.78 -1.07
C ALA A 96 8.79 -16.28 -0.64
N GLU A 97 9.86 -17.01 -0.96
CA GLU A 97 11.24 -16.51 -0.80
C GLU A 97 11.43 -15.21 -1.57
N SER A 98 10.83 -15.09 -2.75
CA SER A 98 10.85 -13.85 -3.53
C SER A 98 10.15 -12.68 -2.84
N TRP A 99 9.04 -12.80 -2.09
CA TRP A 99 8.46 -11.60 -1.45
C TRP A 99 9.40 -11.04 -0.37
N LEU A 100 9.98 -11.91 0.47
CA LEU A 100 10.97 -11.48 1.46
C LEU A 100 12.20 -10.84 0.80
N ASP A 101 12.72 -11.45 -0.27
CA ASP A 101 13.91 -10.96 -0.98
C ASP A 101 13.65 -9.72 -1.85
N LEU A 102 12.45 -9.61 -2.41
CA LEU A 102 12.06 -8.50 -3.28
C LEU A 102 11.54 -7.32 -2.48
N TYR A 103 11.05 -7.48 -1.25
CA TYR A 103 10.56 -6.35 -0.45
C TYR A 103 11.69 -5.40 -0.06
N SER A 104 11.54 -4.14 -0.42
CA SER A 104 12.31 -3.06 0.20
C SER A 104 11.49 -1.77 0.33
N TYR A 105 11.74 -1.03 1.40
CA TYR A 105 11.14 0.28 1.56
C TYR A 105 11.61 1.23 0.43
N GLY A 106 10.69 2.03 -0.08
CA GLY A 106 10.91 2.96 -1.20
C GLY A 106 10.65 2.39 -2.60
N GLN A 107 10.04 1.21 -2.74
CA GLN A 107 9.82 0.60 -4.07
C GLN A 107 8.66 1.18 -4.87
N LEU A 108 7.53 1.50 -4.23
CA LEU A 108 6.37 2.06 -4.91
C LEU A 108 5.76 3.15 -4.03
N PHE A 109 6.00 4.41 -4.39
CA PHE A 109 5.57 5.55 -3.56
C PHE A 109 5.19 6.76 -4.40
N TYR A 110 4.46 7.68 -3.79
CA TYR A 110 4.21 9.00 -4.36
C TYR A 110 4.58 10.13 -3.40
N ARG A 111 4.74 11.33 -3.97
CA ARG A 111 4.99 12.59 -3.28
C ARG A 111 4.03 13.65 -3.75
N VAL A 112 3.64 14.51 -2.82
CA VAL A 112 2.78 15.65 -3.09
C VAL A 112 3.64 16.91 -3.14
N GLY A 113 3.60 17.60 -4.27
CA GLY A 113 4.16 18.93 -4.45
C GLY A 113 3.05 19.97 -4.68
N PRO A 114 3.39 21.26 -4.81
CA PRO A 114 2.41 22.29 -5.10
C PRO A 114 1.80 22.08 -6.50
N GLY A 115 0.54 21.64 -6.56
CA GLY A 115 -0.17 21.40 -7.81
C GLY A 115 0.24 20.14 -8.57
N PHE A 116 1.04 19.24 -7.99
CA PHE A 116 1.43 18.00 -8.67
C PHE A 116 1.64 16.83 -7.71
N VAL A 117 1.53 15.62 -8.24
CA VAL A 117 1.91 14.36 -7.58
C VAL A 117 2.99 13.68 -8.41
N SER A 118 4.10 13.30 -7.78
CA SER A 118 5.13 12.48 -8.43
C SER A 118 5.09 11.05 -7.89
N ILE A 119 4.84 10.09 -8.77
CA ILE A 119 4.81 8.66 -8.48
C ILE A 119 6.11 8.04 -8.97
N LYS A 120 6.68 7.14 -8.18
CA LYS A 120 7.87 6.37 -8.52
C LYS A 120 7.61 4.89 -8.26
N ASP A 121 7.91 4.08 -9.26
CA ASP A 121 7.91 2.62 -9.19
C ASP A 121 9.30 2.10 -9.53
N VAL A 122 9.89 1.36 -8.61
CA VAL A 122 11.16 0.65 -8.76
C VAL A 122 11.04 -0.76 -8.20
N ARG A 123 9.81 -1.33 -8.21
CA ARG A 123 9.62 -2.75 -7.88
C ARG A 123 10.48 -3.58 -8.84
N PRO A 124 11.17 -4.61 -8.33
CA PRO A 124 12.15 -5.38 -9.12
C PRO A 124 11.53 -6.18 -10.28
N THR A 125 10.22 -6.37 -10.25
CA THR A 125 9.45 -7.15 -11.23
C THR A 125 8.94 -6.33 -12.41
N VAL A 126 9.08 -5.00 -12.37
CA VAL A 126 8.61 -4.10 -13.43
C VAL A 126 9.72 -3.12 -13.84
N PRO A 127 9.68 -2.57 -15.07
CA PRO A 127 10.58 -1.50 -15.46
C PRO A 127 10.43 -0.28 -14.54
N ALA A 128 11.55 0.26 -14.07
CA ALA A 128 11.54 1.45 -13.24
C ALA A 128 10.84 2.61 -13.96
N ALA A 129 9.85 3.21 -13.31
CA ALA A 129 9.01 4.25 -13.88
C ALA A 129 8.90 5.46 -12.93
N ARG A 130 8.72 6.63 -13.54
CA ARG A 130 8.39 7.87 -12.85
C ARG A 130 7.28 8.56 -13.62
N MET A 131 6.18 8.83 -12.94
CA MET A 131 5.04 9.56 -13.46
C MET A 131 4.86 10.85 -12.65
N THR A 132 4.46 11.92 -13.32
CA THR A 132 4.08 13.18 -12.67
C THR A 132 2.68 13.51 -13.14
N LEU A 133 1.75 13.64 -12.20
CA LEU A 133 0.38 14.09 -12.42
C LEU A 133 0.30 15.55 -12.00
N GLU A 134 -0.38 16.38 -12.77
CA GLU A 134 -0.48 17.83 -12.52
C GLU A 134 -1.94 18.26 -12.31
N GLU A 135 -2.13 19.34 -11.56
CA GLU A 135 -3.38 20.05 -11.36
C GLU A 135 -4.59 19.17 -11.02
N GLU A 136 -5.49 18.94 -11.99
CA GLU A 136 -6.70 18.15 -11.80
C GLU A 136 -6.39 16.67 -11.59
N GLU A 137 -5.46 16.09 -12.36
CA GLU A 137 -5.06 14.69 -12.21
C GLU A 137 -4.40 14.44 -10.86
N ALA A 138 -3.61 15.41 -10.38
CA ALA A 138 -3.05 15.37 -9.04
C ALA A 138 -4.14 15.37 -7.96
N ARG A 139 -5.19 16.18 -8.10
CA ARG A 139 -6.33 16.21 -7.16
C ARG A 139 -7.10 14.90 -7.17
N ILE A 140 -7.48 14.40 -8.35
CA ILE A 140 -8.21 13.14 -8.51
C ILE A 140 -7.39 11.97 -7.95
N PHE A 141 -6.08 11.92 -8.23
CA PHE A 141 -5.20 10.88 -7.68
C PHE A 141 -5.23 10.88 -6.15
N LEU A 142 -5.14 12.05 -5.51
CA LEU A 142 -5.19 12.15 -4.06
C LEU A 142 -6.53 11.70 -3.50
N GLU A 143 -7.65 12.06 -4.13
CA GLU A 143 -8.97 11.57 -3.75
C GLU A 143 -9.07 10.04 -3.85
N LEU A 144 -8.57 9.44 -4.94
CA LEU A 144 -8.52 7.98 -5.11
C LEU A 144 -7.61 7.32 -4.08
N ALA A 145 -6.45 7.92 -3.79
CA ALA A 145 -5.53 7.41 -2.79
C ALA A 145 -6.16 7.41 -1.39
N GLU A 146 -6.98 8.41 -1.08
CA GLU A 146 -7.74 8.50 0.16
C GLU A 146 -8.99 7.60 0.20
N GLY A 147 -9.28 6.90 -0.89
CA GLY A 147 -10.41 5.98 -1.01
C GLY A 147 -11.73 6.63 -1.39
N GLY A 148 -11.68 7.89 -1.83
CA GLY A 148 -12.79 8.59 -2.45
C GLY A 148 -12.75 8.52 -3.97
N GLY A 149 -13.18 9.60 -4.63
CA GLY A 149 -13.10 9.74 -6.09
C GLY A 149 -14.10 8.86 -6.85
N GLU A 150 -15.29 8.60 -6.32
CA GLU A 150 -16.36 7.82 -7.00
C GLU A 150 -17.03 8.56 -8.19
N THR A 151 -16.57 9.78 -8.49
CA THR A 151 -17.14 10.61 -9.56
C THR A 151 -16.61 10.19 -10.94
N GLY A 152 -17.41 10.43 -11.99
CA GLY A 152 -17.07 10.04 -13.36
C GLY A 152 -15.79 10.65 -13.92
N ASN A 153 -15.29 11.76 -13.34
CA ASN A 153 -14.03 12.37 -13.74
C ASN A 153 -12.80 11.48 -13.42
N SER A 154 -12.95 10.48 -12.55
CA SER A 154 -11.87 9.59 -12.13
C SER A 154 -11.65 8.37 -13.04
N GLU A 155 -12.59 8.03 -13.92
CA GLU A 155 -12.58 6.75 -14.65
C GLU A 155 -11.37 6.59 -15.58
N SER A 156 -11.00 7.67 -16.28
CA SER A 156 -9.81 7.69 -17.14
C SER A 156 -8.55 7.42 -16.33
N LEU A 157 -8.36 8.14 -15.22
CA LEU A 157 -7.18 7.99 -14.38
C LEU A 157 -7.14 6.62 -13.68
N ARG A 158 -8.28 6.07 -13.24
CA ARG A 158 -8.35 4.71 -12.69
C ARG A 158 -7.87 3.67 -13.69
N SER A 159 -8.33 3.78 -14.93
CA SER A 159 -7.94 2.86 -16.01
C SER A 159 -6.43 2.94 -16.29
N GLU A 160 -5.90 4.16 -16.35
CA GLU A 160 -4.47 4.40 -16.54
C GLU A 160 -3.64 3.85 -15.38
N LEU A 161 -4.07 4.07 -14.14
CA LEU A 161 -3.40 3.53 -12.95
C LEU A 161 -3.38 2.00 -12.95
N VAL A 162 -4.46 1.34 -13.39
CA VAL A 162 -4.49 -0.14 -13.52
C VAL A 162 -3.53 -0.59 -14.62
N GLU A 163 -3.54 0.07 -15.78
CA GLU A 163 -2.65 -0.26 -16.89
C GLU A 163 -1.17 -0.18 -16.50
N TYR A 164 -0.79 0.81 -15.70
CA TYR A 164 0.58 0.97 -15.20
C TYR A 164 0.88 0.17 -13.92
N GLY A 165 -0.04 -0.67 -13.44
CA GLY A 165 0.14 -1.44 -12.20
C GLY A 165 0.30 -0.57 -10.95
N LEU A 166 -0.28 0.64 -10.97
CA LEU A 166 -0.32 1.61 -9.87
C LEU A 166 -1.64 1.56 -9.09
N GLY A 167 -2.64 0.84 -9.61
CA GLY A 167 -3.92 0.64 -8.94
C GLY A 167 -4.54 -0.72 -9.26
N ILE A 168 -5.47 -1.15 -8.40
CA ILE A 168 -6.26 -2.36 -8.57
C ILE A 168 -7.74 -1.97 -8.57
N ALA A 169 -8.46 -2.38 -9.61
CA ALA A 169 -9.91 -2.37 -9.63
C ALA A 169 -10.42 -3.73 -9.13
N ALA A 170 -11.09 -3.75 -7.99
CA ALA A 170 -11.64 -4.95 -7.38
C ALA A 170 -13.12 -4.79 -7.04
N GLU A 171 -13.79 -5.88 -6.66
CA GLU A 171 -15.20 -5.85 -6.23
C GLU A 171 -15.41 -4.91 -5.03
N GLY A 172 -14.44 -4.89 -4.10
CA GLY A 172 -14.43 -3.99 -2.96
C GLY A 172 -14.21 -2.51 -3.27
N GLY A 173 -13.84 -2.17 -4.50
CA GLY A 173 -13.57 -0.81 -4.95
C GLY A 173 -12.18 -0.66 -5.57
N PHE A 174 -11.71 0.58 -5.63
CA PHE A 174 -10.44 0.93 -6.28
C PHE A 174 -9.32 1.15 -5.27
N LEU A 175 -8.21 0.42 -5.37
CA LEU A 175 -7.05 0.57 -4.51
C LEU A 175 -5.90 1.24 -5.27
N VAL A 176 -5.46 2.42 -4.81
CA VAL A 176 -4.14 2.97 -5.21
C VAL A 176 -3.05 2.25 -4.43
N LEU A 177 -2.10 1.66 -5.14
CA LEU A 177 -0.98 0.90 -4.57
C LEU A 177 0.14 1.77 -3.96
N PRO A 178 0.67 2.82 -4.63
CA PRO A 178 1.77 3.59 -4.06
C PRO A 178 1.38 4.27 -2.75
N TYR A 179 2.23 4.12 -1.73
CA TYR A 179 2.06 4.84 -0.47
C TYR A 179 2.64 6.25 -0.56
N ARG A 180 2.11 7.16 0.27
CA ARG A 180 2.71 8.47 0.44
C ARG A 180 3.96 8.36 1.30
N ILE A 181 5.11 8.71 0.74
CA ILE A 181 6.33 8.80 1.53
C ILE A 181 6.29 10.09 2.37
N ARG A 182 6.27 9.95 3.69
CA ARG A 182 6.23 11.09 4.64
C ARG A 182 7.57 11.37 5.30
N GLN A 183 8.45 10.39 5.32
CA GLN A 183 9.81 10.50 5.84
C GLN A 183 10.77 10.03 4.77
N TRP A 184 11.82 10.81 4.50
CA TRP A 184 12.86 10.35 3.58
C TRP A 184 13.64 9.22 4.26
N PRO A 185 13.70 8.01 3.68
CA PRO A 185 14.69 7.04 4.10
C PRO A 185 16.02 7.66 3.69
N ILE A 186 16.77 8.22 4.64
CA ILE A 186 18.13 8.65 4.37
C ILE A 186 18.95 7.37 4.29
N PRO A 187 19.40 6.90 3.12
CA PRO A 187 20.54 6.01 3.12
C PRO A 187 21.73 6.86 3.60
N PHE A 188 22.19 6.61 4.82
CA PHE A 188 23.61 6.81 5.07
C PHE A 188 24.32 5.66 4.37
N SER A 189 24.70 5.90 3.12
CA SER A 189 25.78 5.17 2.47
C SER A 189 26.76 6.22 1.99
N ALA A 190 27.58 6.72 2.91
CA ALA A 190 28.86 7.27 2.52
C ALA A 190 29.74 6.07 2.12
N ILE A 191 29.76 5.74 0.83
CA ILE A 191 30.87 5.03 0.19
C ILE A 191 31.07 5.66 -1.18
#